data_AF-A0AAA9TCR2-F1
#
_entry.id   AF-A0AAA9TCR2-F1
#
_cell.length_a   1.000
_cell.length_b   1.000
_cell.length_c   1.000
_cell.angle_alpha   90.00
_cell.angle_beta   90.00
_cell.angle_gamma   90.00
#
_symmetry.space_group_name_H-M   'P 1'
#
loop_
_entity.id
_entity.type
_entity.pdbx_description
1 polymer ?
#
loop_
_entity_poly.entity_id
_entity_poly.type
_entity_poly.pdbx_seq_one_letter_code
_entity_poly.pdbx_strand_id
1 'polypeptide(L)'
;MNVIYPLAVPKGRRLCCEVCDAPAERVCGACTVTYYCGVVHQRADWGSIHEKICQLLIPLRTSMPFYNSEEERQHGLQQLQQRQKHLIELCYTVAQKYIFEGKHEDAVPAALHSLRFRMNVHGLSSVELVPAYLLLAEASLGLGRVVQAEEYLSQAQWTVLKSTECSYAIHSLLHRNLGLLYMAKENYEEARYHLANDIYFASCAFGTEHIRASGGYFHLANIFNGLKKLDLADTLYTKGIFATQGLNLGLL
;
A
#
# COMPACT_ATOMS: atom_id res chain seq x y z
N MET A 1 2.04 -24.93 18.72
CA MET A 1 3.17 -24.68 17.80
C MET A 1 3.02 -25.69 16.68
N ASN A 2 2.69 -25.26 15.44
CA ASN A 2 2.21 -26.19 14.42
C ASN A 2 3.16 -26.18 13.21
N VAL A 3 4.08 -27.15 13.18
CA VAL A 3 4.92 -27.46 12.02
C VAL A 3 4.03 -28.10 10.96
N ILE A 4 4.24 -27.74 9.69
CA ILE A 4 3.52 -28.37 8.58
C ILE A 4 4.15 -29.73 8.33
N TYR A 5 3.34 -30.78 8.37
CA TYR A 5 3.77 -32.11 7.92
C TYR A 5 3.54 -32.22 6.41
N PRO A 6 4.61 -32.33 5.58
CA PRO A 6 4.47 -32.31 4.12
C PRO A 6 3.58 -33.43 3.58
N LEU A 7 3.55 -34.58 4.26
CA LEU A 7 2.72 -35.73 3.92
C LEU A 7 1.21 -35.51 4.17
N ALA A 8 0.86 -34.54 5.02
CA ALA A 8 -0.53 -34.17 5.30
C ALA A 8 -1.09 -33.15 4.29
N VAL A 9 -0.25 -32.63 3.39
CA VAL A 9 -0.67 -31.65 2.38
C VAL A 9 -1.27 -32.40 1.19
N PRO A 10 -2.51 -32.05 0.74
CA PRO A 10 -3.12 -32.65 -0.44
C PRO A 10 -2.21 -32.55 -1.67
N LYS A 11 -2.12 -33.62 -2.46
CA LYS A 11 -1.31 -33.66 -3.68
C LYS A 11 -1.63 -32.46 -4.58
N GLY A 12 -0.59 -31.73 -4.99
CA GLY A 12 -0.70 -30.55 -5.87
C GLY A 12 -0.91 -29.21 -5.15
N ARG A 13 -1.17 -29.19 -3.83
CA ARG A 13 -1.31 -27.95 -3.08
C ARG A 13 0.06 -27.42 -2.66
N ARG A 14 0.40 -26.20 -3.11
CA ARG A 14 1.59 -25.47 -2.65
C ARG A 14 1.20 -24.55 -1.49
N LEU A 15 1.85 -24.73 -0.35
CA LEU A 15 1.71 -23.84 0.80
C LEU A 15 2.88 -22.84 0.76
N CYS A 16 2.55 -21.56 0.62
CA CYS A 16 3.52 -20.49 0.46
C CYS A 16 3.48 -19.55 1.67
N CYS A 17 4.62 -18.92 1.95
CA CYS A 17 4.76 -17.96 3.02
C CYS A 17 3.94 -16.70 2.74
N GLU A 18 3.22 -16.24 3.76
CA GLU A 18 2.38 -15.05 3.65
C GLU A 18 3.18 -13.74 3.44
N VAL A 19 4.50 -13.74 3.57
CA VAL A 19 5.32 -12.51 3.44
C VAL A 19 6.20 -12.53 2.18
N CYS A 20 6.72 -13.68 1.78
CA CYS A 20 7.71 -13.77 0.70
C CYS A 20 7.40 -14.82 -0.39
N ASP A 21 6.24 -15.49 -0.31
CA ASP A 21 5.83 -16.56 -1.22
C ASP A 21 6.75 -17.80 -1.30
N ALA A 22 7.82 -17.86 -0.52
CA ALA A 22 8.67 -19.05 -0.38
C ALA A 22 7.89 -20.24 0.20
N PRO A 23 8.34 -21.50 0.02
CA PRO A 23 7.69 -22.67 0.60
C PRO A 23 7.48 -22.52 2.11
N ALA A 24 6.26 -22.81 2.57
CA ALA A 24 5.92 -22.69 3.98
C ALA A 24 6.29 -23.94 4.77
N GLU A 25 6.76 -23.72 6.00
CA GLU A 25 7.15 -24.77 6.95
C GLU A 25 6.24 -24.78 8.19
N ARG A 26 5.49 -23.70 8.40
CA ARG A 26 4.71 -23.45 9.61
C ARG A 26 3.34 -22.87 9.29
N VAL A 27 2.37 -23.16 10.15
CA VAL A 27 1.01 -22.62 10.06
C VAL A 27 0.67 -21.83 11.32
N CYS A 28 -0.13 -20.77 11.17
CA CYS A 28 -0.69 -20.06 12.31
C CYS A 28 -1.55 -20.99 13.16
N GLY A 29 -1.26 -21.08 14.46
CA GLY A 29 -1.99 -21.97 15.37
C GLY A 29 -3.42 -21.52 15.68
N ALA A 30 -3.74 -20.25 15.48
CA ALA A 30 -5.06 -19.69 15.78
C ALA A 30 -6.03 -19.84 14.58
N CYS A 31 -5.63 -19.39 13.39
CA CYS A 31 -6.53 -19.47 12.22
C CYS A 31 -6.34 -20.73 11.37
N THR A 32 -5.18 -21.38 11.43
CA THR A 32 -4.81 -22.56 10.60
C THR A 32 -4.86 -22.37 9.07
N VAL A 33 -5.16 -21.15 8.60
CA VAL A 33 -5.32 -20.82 7.17
C VAL A 33 -4.19 -19.94 6.61
N THR A 34 -3.18 -19.63 7.42
CA THR A 34 -2.05 -18.77 7.06
C THR A 34 -0.74 -19.46 7.37
N TYR A 35 0.20 -19.37 6.43
CA TYR A 35 1.41 -20.18 6.41
C TYR A 35 2.66 -19.31 6.30
N TYR A 36 3.76 -19.78 6.87
CA TYR A 36 5.04 -19.04 6.93
C TYR A 36 6.22 -19.97 6.66
N CYS A 37 7.27 -19.46 6.01
CA CYS A 37 8.53 -20.18 5.85
C CYS A 37 9.35 -20.24 7.15
N GLY A 38 9.08 -19.38 8.13
CA GLY A 38 9.85 -19.35 9.38
C GLY A 38 9.25 -18.47 10.47
N VAL A 39 9.87 -18.50 11.65
CA VAL A 39 9.43 -17.73 12.83
C VAL A 39 9.54 -16.22 12.60
N VAL A 40 10.54 -15.77 11.84
CA VAL A 40 10.78 -14.34 11.57
C VAL A 40 9.60 -13.73 10.81
N HIS A 41 9.20 -14.33 9.69
CA HIS A 41 8.04 -13.86 8.92
C HIS A 41 6.72 -14.02 9.68
N GLN A 42 6.57 -15.07 10.48
CA GLN A 42 5.40 -15.23 11.34
C GLN A 42 5.29 -14.08 12.37
N ARG A 43 6.40 -13.70 13.00
CA ARG A 43 6.42 -12.60 13.98
C ARG A 43 6.24 -11.24 13.33
N ALA A 44 6.86 -11.02 12.17
CA ALA A 44 6.70 -9.79 11.40
C ALA A 44 5.24 -9.59 10.98
N ASP A 45 4.59 -10.64 10.42
CA ASP A 45 3.17 -10.56 10.06
C ASP A 45 2.29 -10.34 11.31
N TRP A 46 2.60 -11.02 12.42
CA TRP A 46 1.88 -10.87 13.68
C TRP A 46 1.96 -9.46 14.26
N GLY A 47 3.16 -8.87 14.33
CA GLY A 47 3.36 -7.51 14.84
C GLY A 47 2.80 -6.42 13.94
N SER A 48 2.65 -6.72 12.65
CA SER A 48 2.10 -5.79 11.67
C SER A 48 0.56 -5.79 11.67
N ILE A 49 -0.06 -6.90 11.26
CA ILE A 49 -1.51 -6.94 10.99
C ILE A 49 -2.18 -8.25 11.36
N HIS A 50 -1.45 -9.37 11.37
CA HIS A 50 -2.06 -10.69 11.49
C HIS A 50 -2.87 -10.85 12.76
N GLU A 51 -2.42 -10.30 13.89
CA GLU A 51 -3.17 -10.33 15.14
C GLU A 51 -4.61 -9.80 14.97
N LYS A 52 -4.78 -8.73 14.18
CA LYS A 52 -6.07 -8.07 13.94
C LYS A 52 -6.93 -8.83 12.94
N ILE A 53 -6.32 -9.47 11.94
CA ILE A 53 -7.04 -10.13 10.84
C ILE A 53 -7.15 -11.65 10.99
N CYS A 54 -6.48 -12.25 11.98
CA CYS A 54 -6.32 -13.70 12.12
C CYS A 54 -7.64 -14.48 11.99
N GLN A 55 -8.66 -14.07 12.76
CA GLN A 55 -9.98 -14.70 12.75
C GLN A 55 -10.81 -14.32 11.52
N LEU A 56 -10.60 -13.12 10.99
CA LEU A 56 -11.29 -12.62 9.80
C LEU A 56 -10.86 -13.34 8.51
N LEU A 57 -9.67 -13.95 8.52
CA LEU A 57 -9.14 -14.73 7.40
C LEU A 57 -9.82 -16.08 7.23
N ILE A 58 -10.36 -16.68 8.30
CA ILE A 58 -10.91 -18.05 8.27
C ILE A 58 -12.03 -18.15 7.22
N PRO A 59 -13.09 -17.32 7.27
CA PRO A 59 -14.21 -17.44 6.34
C PRO A 59 -13.84 -17.16 4.88
N LEU A 60 -12.73 -16.46 4.64
CA LEU A 60 -12.26 -16.12 3.30
C LEU A 60 -11.42 -17.22 2.66
N ARG A 61 -10.85 -18.12 3.47
CA ARG A 61 -9.93 -19.18 3.03
C ARG A 61 -10.51 -20.58 3.22
N THR A 62 -11.64 -20.70 3.91
CA THR A 62 -12.45 -21.92 3.98
C THR A 62 -13.43 -22.00 2.82
N SER A 63 -13.78 -23.21 2.40
CA SER A 63 -14.82 -23.42 1.39
C SER A 63 -16.15 -22.81 1.85
N MET A 64 -16.85 -22.15 0.92
CA MET A 64 -18.20 -21.63 1.17
C MET A 64 -19.12 -22.76 1.67
N PRO A 65 -19.99 -22.49 2.65
CA PRO A 65 -21.02 -23.44 3.06
C PRO A 65 -21.90 -23.84 1.88
N PHE A 66 -22.48 -25.03 1.95
CA PHE A 66 -23.53 -25.41 1.00
C PHE A 66 -24.79 -24.61 1.31
N TYR A 67 -25.33 -23.93 0.30
CA TYR A 67 -26.54 -23.11 0.40
C TYR A 67 -27.65 -23.75 -0.42
N ASN A 68 -28.87 -23.78 0.13
CA ASN A 68 -29.98 -24.49 -0.47
C ASN A 68 -30.75 -23.61 -1.48
N SER A 69 -30.76 -22.29 -1.29
CA SER A 69 -31.44 -21.34 -2.18
C SER A 69 -30.46 -20.51 -3.01
N GLU A 70 -30.94 -19.93 -4.12
CA GLU A 70 -30.16 -18.96 -4.89
C GLU A 70 -29.94 -17.65 -4.12
N GLU A 71 -30.95 -17.19 -3.38
CA GLU A 71 -30.87 -15.97 -2.57
C GLU A 71 -29.80 -16.07 -1.48
N GLU A 72 -29.71 -17.21 -0.78
CA GLU A 72 -28.67 -17.46 0.22
C GLU A 72 -27.27 -17.47 -0.40
N ARG A 73 -27.13 -18.03 -1.61
CA ARG A 73 -25.85 -18.03 -2.35
C ARG A 73 -25.42 -16.62 -2.71
N GLN A 74 -26.33 -15.81 -3.25
CA GLN A 74 -26.04 -14.42 -3.61
C GLN A 74 -25.68 -13.59 -2.37
N HIS A 75 -26.45 -13.73 -1.30
CA HIS A 75 -26.17 -13.06 -0.03
C HIS A 75 -24.82 -13.49 0.58
N GLY A 76 -24.48 -14.77 0.55
CA GLY A 76 -23.17 -15.28 0.99
C GLY A 76 -22.00 -14.69 0.19
N LEU A 77 -22.14 -14.58 -1.14
CA LEU A 77 -21.15 -13.95 -2.01
C LEU A 77 -20.98 -12.45 -1.71
N GLN A 78 -22.09 -11.73 -1.50
CA GLN A 78 -22.05 -10.31 -1.12
C GLN A 78 -21.35 -10.10 0.22
N GLN A 79 -21.64 -10.94 1.23
CA GLN A 79 -20.95 -10.89 2.52
C GLN A 79 -19.46 -11.15 2.39
N LEU A 80 -19.06 -12.14 1.58
CA LEU A 80 -17.65 -12.45 1.34
C LEU A 80 -16.94 -11.25 0.68
N GLN A 81 -17.56 -10.64 -0.32
CA GLN A 81 -17.01 -9.45 -0.97
C GLN A 81 -16.90 -8.27 0.00
N GLN A 82 -17.91 -8.06 0.85
CA GLN A 82 -17.89 -6.99 1.86
C GLN A 82 -16.78 -7.19 2.90
N ARG A 83 -16.58 -8.43 3.34
CA ARG A 83 -15.47 -8.79 4.26
C ARG A 83 -14.11 -8.55 3.62
N GLN A 84 -13.94 -8.92 2.35
CA GLN A 84 -12.69 -8.65 1.62
C GLN A 84 -12.44 -7.14 1.49
N LYS A 85 -13.45 -6.35 1.12
CA LYS A 85 -13.34 -4.88 1.07
C LYS A 85 -12.96 -4.28 2.42
N HIS A 86 -13.57 -4.75 3.50
CA HIS A 86 -13.22 -4.31 4.86
C HIS A 86 -11.76 -4.62 5.20
N LEU A 87 -11.28 -5.82 4.87
CA LEU A 87 -9.87 -6.19 5.10
C LEU A 87 -8.90 -5.37 4.24
N ILE A 88 -9.27 -5.04 3.00
CA ILE A 88 -8.46 -4.15 2.13
C ILE A 88 -8.23 -2.82 2.84
N GLU A 89 -9.30 -2.18 3.32
CA GLU A 89 -9.22 -0.88 3.99
C GLU A 89 -8.50 -0.96 5.34
N LEU A 90 -8.73 -2.02 6.13
CA LEU A 90 -8.03 -2.22 7.39
C LEU A 90 -6.52 -2.40 7.18
N CYS A 91 -6.11 -3.22 6.22
CA CYS A 91 -4.69 -3.44 5.93
C CYS A 91 -4.04 -2.17 5.38
N TYR A 92 -4.73 -1.45 4.49
CA TYR A 92 -4.28 -0.19 3.93
C TYR A 92 -4.05 0.88 5.02
N THR A 93 -5.03 1.09 5.90
CA THR A 93 -4.94 2.09 6.97
C THR A 93 -3.86 1.75 8.00
N VAL A 94 -3.67 0.48 8.34
CA VAL A 94 -2.60 0.04 9.24
C VAL A 94 -1.22 0.25 8.61
N ALA A 95 -1.05 -0.10 7.33
CA ALA A 95 0.20 0.15 6.61
C ALA A 95 0.53 1.65 6.54
N GLN A 96 -0.45 2.49 6.20
CA GLN A 96 -0.29 3.95 6.20
C GLN A 96 0.13 4.49 7.56
N LYS A 97 -0.48 3.99 8.64
CA LYS A 97 -0.12 4.38 10.00
C LYS A 97 1.35 4.06 10.30
N TYR A 98 1.80 2.86 9.97
CA TYR A 98 3.20 2.47 10.20
C TYR A 98 4.19 3.31 9.39
N ILE A 99 3.87 3.61 8.13
CA ILE A 99 4.67 4.52 7.29
C ILE A 99 4.77 5.90 7.95
N PHE A 100 3.65 6.46 8.41
CA PHE A 100 3.63 7.75 9.09
C PHE A 100 4.45 7.76 10.39
N GLU A 101 4.45 6.64 11.13
CA GLU A 101 5.27 6.46 12.33
C GLU A 101 6.75 6.16 12.04
N GLY A 102 7.16 6.06 10.77
CA GLY A 102 8.52 5.67 10.36
C GLY A 102 8.86 4.19 10.58
N LYS A 103 7.87 3.37 10.95
CA LYS A 103 8.01 1.92 11.18
C LYS A 103 7.87 1.16 9.86
N HIS A 104 8.82 1.38 8.96
CA HIS A 104 8.74 0.86 7.60
C HIS A 104 8.77 -0.68 7.53
N GLU A 105 9.48 -1.36 8.45
CA GLU A 105 9.48 -2.83 8.49
C GLU A 105 8.09 -3.40 8.82
N ASP A 106 7.39 -2.79 9.79
CA ASP A 106 6.05 -3.21 10.21
C ASP A 106 4.98 -2.87 9.16
N ALA A 107 5.23 -1.88 8.29
CA ALA A 107 4.30 -1.52 7.22
C ALA A 107 4.21 -2.59 6.12
N VAL A 108 5.31 -3.32 5.86
CA VAL A 108 5.42 -4.24 4.71
C VAL A 108 4.36 -5.35 4.75
N PRO A 109 4.17 -6.12 5.83
CA PRO A 109 3.17 -7.20 5.84
C PRO A 109 1.74 -6.68 5.65
N ALA A 110 1.38 -5.57 6.32
CA ALA A 110 0.08 -4.93 6.14
C ALA A 110 -0.17 -4.50 4.68
N ALA A 111 0.82 -3.89 4.02
CA ALA A 111 0.71 -3.49 2.63
C ALA A 111 0.63 -4.71 1.68
N LEU A 112 1.37 -5.78 1.94
CA LEU A 112 1.28 -7.05 1.18
C LEU A 112 -0.11 -7.70 1.29
N HIS A 113 -0.71 -7.71 2.49
CA HIS A 113 -2.08 -8.19 2.67
C HIS A 113 -3.09 -7.35 1.90
N SER A 114 -2.96 -6.01 1.96
CA SER A 114 -3.83 -5.12 1.17
C SER A 114 -3.72 -5.44 -0.33
N LEU A 115 -2.50 -5.61 -0.85
CA LEU A 115 -2.28 -5.99 -2.25
C LEU A 115 -2.97 -7.31 -2.60
N ARG A 116 -2.76 -8.37 -1.81
CA ARG A 116 -3.36 -9.69 -2.07
C ARG A 116 -4.87 -9.68 -2.04
N PHE A 117 -5.48 -8.98 -1.07
CA PHE A 117 -6.94 -8.87 -1.05
C PHE A 117 -7.47 -8.09 -2.25
N ARG A 118 -6.79 -7.00 -2.65
CA ARG A 118 -7.16 -6.24 -3.85
C ARG A 118 -7.05 -7.09 -5.12
N MET A 119 -6.01 -7.93 -5.24
CA MET A 119 -5.87 -8.88 -6.35
C MET A 119 -7.02 -9.88 -6.40
N ASN A 120 -7.45 -10.40 -5.25
CA ASN A 120 -8.55 -11.37 -5.17
C ASN A 120 -9.91 -10.74 -5.52
N VAL A 121 -10.14 -9.48 -5.15
CA VAL A 121 -11.42 -8.78 -5.38
C VAL A 121 -11.51 -8.19 -6.79
N HIS A 122 -10.43 -7.58 -7.27
CA HIS A 122 -10.44 -6.74 -8.48
C HIS A 122 -9.65 -7.33 -9.65
N GLY A 123 -8.86 -8.39 -9.42
CA GLY A 123 -7.99 -8.98 -10.42
C GLY A 123 -6.63 -8.31 -10.56
N LEU A 124 -5.74 -8.96 -11.31
CA LEU A 124 -4.31 -8.63 -11.46
C LEU A 124 -4.01 -7.31 -12.21
N SER A 125 -4.96 -6.81 -12.99
CA SER A 125 -4.76 -5.65 -13.87
C SER A 125 -5.56 -4.42 -13.42
N SER A 126 -6.15 -4.44 -12.23
CA SER A 126 -7.01 -3.36 -11.76
C SER A 126 -6.21 -2.18 -11.19
N VAL A 127 -6.65 -0.95 -11.47
CA VAL A 127 -6.18 0.30 -10.83
C VAL A 127 -6.25 0.21 -9.31
N GLU A 128 -7.18 -0.58 -8.78
CA GLU A 128 -7.34 -0.79 -7.34
C GLU A 128 -6.10 -1.41 -6.69
N LEU A 129 -5.15 -1.98 -7.45
CA LEU A 129 -3.89 -2.47 -6.89
C LEU A 129 -2.88 -1.35 -6.60
N VAL A 130 -2.99 -0.22 -7.30
CA VAL A 130 -2.00 0.87 -7.27
C VAL A 130 -1.76 1.39 -5.85
N PRO A 131 -2.77 1.68 -5.02
CA PRO A 131 -2.53 2.16 -3.66
C PRO A 131 -1.66 1.22 -2.82
N ALA A 132 -1.80 -0.10 -2.98
CA ALA A 132 -1.00 -1.07 -2.25
C ALA A 132 0.46 -1.13 -2.76
N TYR A 133 0.68 -1.05 -4.08
CA TYR A 133 2.02 -0.92 -4.64
C TYR A 133 2.74 0.33 -4.15
N LEU A 134 2.03 1.46 -4.05
CA LEU A 134 2.60 2.71 -3.55
C LEU A 134 3.02 2.61 -2.08
N LEU A 135 2.22 1.98 -1.22
CA LEU A 135 2.60 1.74 0.18
C LEU A 135 3.84 0.85 0.29
N LEU A 136 3.94 -0.20 -0.54
CA LEU A 136 5.10 -1.09 -0.56
C LEU A 136 6.36 -0.37 -1.06
N ALA A 137 6.22 0.50 -2.06
CA ALA A 137 7.31 1.34 -2.53
C ALA A 137 7.80 2.31 -1.46
N GLU A 138 6.88 3.02 -0.79
CA GLU A 138 7.20 3.97 0.27
C GLU A 138 7.87 3.29 1.47
N ALA A 139 7.35 2.14 1.91
CA ALA A 139 8.00 1.32 2.94
C ALA A 139 9.39 0.85 2.50
N SER A 140 9.55 0.43 1.24
CA SER A 140 10.84 -0.01 0.70
C SER A 140 11.86 1.14 0.65
N LEU A 141 11.45 2.35 0.26
CA LEU A 141 12.29 3.55 0.30
C LEU A 141 12.72 3.89 1.74
N GLY A 142 11.79 3.83 2.69
CA GLY A 142 12.09 4.07 4.11
C GLY A 142 13.08 3.05 4.71
N LEU A 143 13.19 1.86 4.11
CA LEU A 143 14.18 0.83 4.45
C LEU A 143 15.48 0.93 3.64
N GLY A 144 15.62 1.93 2.76
CA GLY A 144 16.76 2.07 1.86
C GLY A 144 16.80 1.04 0.72
N ARG A 145 15.72 0.29 0.49
CA ARG A 145 15.61 -0.75 -0.55
C ARG A 145 15.16 -0.14 -1.87
N VAL A 146 16.02 0.69 -2.44
CA VAL A 146 15.71 1.49 -3.65
C VAL A 146 15.29 0.62 -4.84
N VAL A 147 15.98 -0.50 -5.09
CA VAL A 147 15.66 -1.41 -6.20
C VAL A 147 14.26 -2.00 -6.05
N GLN A 148 13.91 -2.45 -4.85
CA GLN A 148 12.59 -3.02 -4.56
C GLN A 148 11.48 -1.97 -4.68
N ALA A 149 11.74 -0.72 -4.26
CA ALA A 149 10.80 0.37 -4.46
C ALA A 149 10.55 0.66 -5.95
N GLU A 150 11.61 0.67 -6.76
CA GLU A 150 11.52 0.88 -8.21
C GLU A 150 10.70 -0.22 -8.90
N GLU A 151 10.82 -1.48 -8.48
CA GLU A 151 10.00 -2.58 -8.98
C GLU A 151 8.50 -2.36 -8.70
N TYR A 152 8.13 -2.01 -7.46
CA TYR A 152 6.74 -1.74 -7.11
C TYR A 152 6.18 -0.51 -7.83
N LEU A 153 6.98 0.55 -8.00
CA LEU A 153 6.56 1.73 -8.74
C LEU A 153 6.41 1.46 -10.24
N SER A 154 7.24 0.59 -10.81
CA SER A 154 7.10 0.14 -12.19
C SER A 154 5.79 -0.63 -12.39
N GLN A 155 5.41 -1.50 -11.44
CA GLN A 155 4.12 -2.19 -11.46
C GLN A 155 2.94 -1.21 -11.36
N ALA A 156 3.01 -0.25 -10.42
CA ALA A 156 1.99 0.78 -10.26
C ALA A 156 1.81 1.62 -11.54
N GLN A 157 2.92 2.08 -12.11
CA GLN A 157 2.91 2.89 -13.33
C GLN A 157 2.33 2.12 -14.52
N TRP A 158 2.71 0.86 -14.69
CA TRP A 158 2.17 0.00 -15.74
C TRP A 158 0.66 -0.20 -15.60
N THR A 159 0.15 -0.41 -14.38
CA THR A 159 -1.28 -0.52 -14.13
C THR A 159 -2.02 0.77 -14.46
N VAL A 160 -1.46 1.94 -14.07
CA VAL A 160 -2.05 3.24 -14.42
C VAL A 160 -2.07 3.45 -15.93
N LEU A 161 -0.98 3.15 -16.64
CA LEU A 161 -0.88 3.31 -18.10
C LEU A 161 -1.88 2.44 -18.87
N LYS A 162 -2.19 1.25 -18.36
CA LYS A 162 -3.16 0.33 -19.00
C LYS A 162 -4.62 0.68 -18.75
N SER A 163 -4.88 1.59 -17.83
CA SER A 163 -6.22 1.88 -17.37
C SER A 163 -6.78 3.08 -18.13
N THR A 164 -7.99 2.94 -18.66
CA THR A 164 -8.64 3.99 -19.47
C THR A 164 -9.06 5.19 -18.65
N GLU A 165 -9.35 4.98 -17.36
CA GLU A 165 -9.70 6.03 -16.41
C GLU A 165 -8.96 5.79 -15.10
N CYS A 166 -8.09 6.73 -14.73
CA CYS A 166 -7.40 6.74 -13.45
C CYS A 166 -7.64 8.09 -12.77
N SER A 167 -7.92 8.07 -11.46
CA SER A 167 -8.22 9.31 -10.75
C SER A 167 -6.97 10.18 -10.59
N TYR A 168 -7.15 11.50 -10.60
CA TYR A 168 -6.06 12.44 -10.31
C TYR A 168 -5.40 12.18 -8.95
N ALA A 169 -6.16 11.68 -7.96
CA ALA A 169 -5.61 11.28 -6.67
C ALA A 169 -4.55 10.18 -6.78
N ILE A 170 -4.79 9.17 -7.63
CA ILE A 170 -3.83 8.08 -7.86
C ILE A 170 -2.62 8.57 -8.65
N HIS A 171 -2.83 9.41 -9.66
CA HIS A 171 -1.73 10.04 -10.40
C HIS A 171 -0.81 10.86 -9.49
N SER A 172 -1.40 11.67 -8.59
CA SER A 172 -0.65 12.43 -7.58
C SER A 172 0.22 11.52 -6.71
N LEU A 173 -0.37 10.47 -6.11
CA LEU A 173 0.36 9.56 -5.23
C LEU A 173 1.48 8.79 -5.97
N LEU A 174 1.24 8.39 -7.22
CA LEU A 174 2.25 7.73 -8.05
C LEU A 174 3.44 8.68 -8.32
N HIS A 175 3.14 9.90 -8.77
CA HIS A 175 4.17 10.89 -9.05
C HIS A 175 4.94 11.32 -7.80
N ARG A 176 4.28 11.40 -6.64
CA ARG A 176 4.96 11.64 -5.37
C ARG A 176 6.03 10.57 -5.10
N ASN A 177 5.63 9.30 -5.17
CA ASN A 177 6.54 8.19 -4.87
C ASN A 177 7.67 8.07 -5.90
N LEU A 178 7.41 8.33 -7.18
CA LEU A 178 8.45 8.44 -8.20
C LEU A 178 9.42 9.59 -7.88
N GLY A 179 8.90 10.75 -7.48
CA GLY A 179 9.71 11.87 -7.01
C GLY A 179 10.64 11.49 -5.86
N LEU A 180 10.11 10.79 -4.85
CA LEU A 180 10.89 10.29 -3.71
C LEU A 180 11.94 9.25 -4.12
N LEU A 181 11.61 8.34 -5.03
CA LEU A 181 12.56 7.37 -5.59
C LEU A 181 13.73 8.08 -6.27
N TYR A 182 13.47 9.07 -7.12
CA TYR A 182 14.52 9.79 -7.82
C TYR A 182 15.34 10.69 -6.90
N MET A 183 14.75 11.23 -5.83
CA MET A 183 15.51 11.90 -4.76
C MET A 183 16.49 10.92 -4.10
N ALA A 184 16.04 9.69 -3.79
CA ALA A 184 16.90 8.65 -3.21
C ALA A 184 18.01 8.17 -4.18
N LYS A 185 17.79 8.28 -5.49
CA LYS A 185 18.79 8.02 -6.54
C LYS A 185 19.66 9.24 -6.87
N GLU A 186 19.51 10.35 -6.14
CA GLU A 186 20.19 11.64 -6.38
C GLU A 186 19.94 12.24 -7.77
N ASN A 187 18.91 11.77 -8.48
CA ASN A 187 18.49 12.34 -9.77
C ASN A 187 17.47 13.45 -9.54
N TYR A 188 17.96 14.64 -9.18
CA TYR A 188 17.12 15.80 -8.88
C TYR A 188 16.36 16.36 -10.08
N GLU A 189 16.73 16.02 -11.31
CA GLU A 189 16.00 16.46 -12.50
C GLU A 189 14.66 15.74 -12.62
N GLU A 190 14.69 14.42 -12.66
CA GLU A 190 13.50 13.57 -12.70
C GLU A 190 12.64 13.73 -11.44
N ALA A 191 13.28 13.87 -10.28
CA ALA A 191 12.57 14.12 -9.03
C ALA A 191 11.71 15.39 -9.10
N ARG A 192 12.25 16.49 -9.64
CA ARG A 192 11.50 17.75 -9.79
C ARG A 192 10.34 17.60 -10.77
N TYR A 193 10.55 16.91 -11.89
CA TYR A 193 9.49 16.64 -12.87
C TYR A 193 8.31 15.91 -12.23
N HIS A 194 8.59 14.84 -11.48
CA HIS A 194 7.54 14.06 -10.83
C HIS A 194 6.87 14.81 -9.67
N LEU A 195 7.62 15.53 -8.84
CA LEU A 195 7.00 16.32 -7.76
C LEU A 195 6.14 17.48 -8.29
N ALA A 196 6.51 18.10 -9.41
CA ALA A 196 5.66 19.10 -10.07
C ALA A 196 4.33 18.49 -10.54
N ASN A 197 4.38 17.29 -11.13
CA ASN A 197 3.17 16.56 -11.51
C ASN A 197 2.33 16.13 -10.30
N ASP A 198 2.95 15.72 -9.19
CA ASP A 198 2.23 15.45 -7.93
C ASP A 198 1.41 16.68 -7.49
N ILE A 199 2.04 17.86 -7.44
CA ILE A 199 1.36 19.11 -7.07
C ILE A 199 0.20 19.40 -8.01
N TYR A 200 0.40 19.25 -9.33
CA TYR A 200 -0.64 19.47 -10.34
C TYR A 200 -1.84 18.55 -10.12
N PHE A 201 -1.61 17.24 -10.07
CA PHE A 201 -2.69 16.26 -9.92
C PHE A 201 -3.36 16.34 -8.54
N ALA A 202 -2.61 16.62 -7.48
CA ALA A 202 -3.17 16.84 -6.15
C ALA A 202 -4.09 18.07 -6.14
N SER A 203 -3.70 19.14 -6.84
CA SER A 203 -4.50 20.35 -6.97
C SER A 203 -5.78 20.10 -7.77
N CYS A 204 -5.71 19.31 -8.85
CA CYS A 204 -6.89 18.91 -9.62
C CYS A 204 -7.83 18.00 -8.82
N ALA A 205 -7.30 17.15 -7.95
CA ALA A 205 -8.10 16.20 -7.16
C ALA A 205 -8.75 16.81 -5.93
N PHE A 206 -8.06 17.72 -5.24
CA PHE A 206 -8.45 18.19 -3.90
C PHE A 206 -8.48 19.71 -3.74
N GLY A 207 -8.04 20.47 -4.74
CA GLY A 207 -7.82 21.91 -4.64
C GLY A 207 -6.39 22.27 -4.26
N THR A 208 -5.99 23.50 -4.61
CA THR A 208 -4.62 24.02 -4.43
C THR A 208 -4.22 24.25 -2.97
N GLU A 209 -5.20 24.41 -2.08
CA GLU A 209 -5.02 24.65 -0.64
C GLU A 209 -5.28 23.41 0.21
N HIS A 210 -5.25 22.22 -0.40
CA HIS A 210 -5.43 20.98 0.35
C HIS A 210 -4.09 20.47 0.89
N ILE A 211 -4.11 19.84 2.07
CA ILE A 211 -2.93 19.20 2.69
C ILE A 211 -2.23 18.17 1.78
N ARG A 212 -2.98 17.59 0.83
CA ARG A 212 -2.39 16.66 -0.15
C ARG A 212 -1.54 17.39 -1.20
N ALA A 213 -1.86 18.62 -1.56
CA ALA A 213 -1.02 19.43 -2.45
C ALA A 213 0.23 19.97 -1.74
N SER A 214 0.13 20.28 -0.43
CA SER A 214 1.26 20.80 0.36
C SER A 214 2.44 19.83 0.46
N GLY A 215 2.18 18.51 0.49
CA GLY A 215 3.23 17.48 0.52
C GLY A 215 4.20 17.57 -0.67
N GLY A 216 3.69 17.81 -1.89
CA GLY A 216 4.52 17.97 -3.08
C GLY A 216 5.40 19.22 -3.02
N TYR A 217 4.86 20.34 -2.52
CA TYR A 217 5.62 21.57 -2.30
C TYR A 217 6.77 21.37 -1.30
N PHE A 218 6.52 20.65 -0.22
CA PHE A 218 7.53 20.35 0.80
C PHE A 218 8.70 19.54 0.23
N HIS A 219 8.43 18.48 -0.54
CA HIS A 219 9.49 17.69 -1.17
C HIS A 219 10.28 18.51 -2.20
N LEU A 220 9.61 19.35 -2.98
CA LEU A 220 10.28 20.20 -3.97
C LEU A 220 11.17 21.24 -3.29
N ALA A 221 10.72 21.83 -2.18
CA ALA A 221 11.50 22.75 -1.36
C ALA A 221 12.77 22.07 -0.81
N ASN A 222 12.66 20.82 -0.32
CA ASN A 222 13.82 20.05 0.16
C ASN A 222 14.88 19.85 -0.93
N ILE A 223 14.48 19.60 -2.19
CA ILE A 223 15.41 19.50 -3.32
C ILE A 223 16.14 20.84 -3.52
N PHE A 224 15.43 21.96 -3.57
CA PHE A 224 16.05 23.26 -3.79
C PHE A 224 16.97 23.70 -2.64
N ASN A 225 16.62 23.33 -1.41
CA ASN A 225 17.47 23.53 -0.25
C ASN A 225 18.78 22.73 -0.38
N GLY A 226 18.70 21.45 -0.78
CA GLY A 226 19.89 20.62 -1.06
C GLY A 226 20.78 21.19 -2.17
N LEU A 227 20.17 21.83 -3.18
CA LEU A 227 20.87 22.53 -4.27
C LEU A 227 21.37 23.94 -3.90
N LYS A 228 21.24 24.36 -2.63
CA LYS A 228 21.60 25.70 -2.11
C LYS A 228 20.88 26.87 -2.81
N LYS A 229 19.70 26.63 -3.39
CA LYS A 229 18.85 27.67 -3.99
C LYS A 229 17.80 28.12 -2.96
N LEU A 230 18.25 28.84 -1.95
CA LEU A 230 17.47 29.16 -0.75
C LEU A 230 16.20 29.98 -1.05
N ASP A 231 16.28 30.97 -1.94
CA ASP A 231 15.13 31.81 -2.31
C ASP A 231 13.95 30.98 -2.87
N LEU A 232 14.27 29.96 -3.67
CA LEU A 232 13.27 29.04 -4.24
C LEU A 232 12.75 28.07 -3.18
N ALA A 233 13.59 27.63 -2.25
CA ALA A 233 13.17 26.76 -1.16
C ALA A 233 12.18 27.51 -0.23
N ASP A 234 12.49 28.74 0.17
CA ASP A 234 11.66 29.54 1.08
C ASP A 234 10.28 29.85 0.48
N THR A 235 10.23 30.20 -0.81
CA THR A 235 8.95 30.43 -1.50
C THR A 235 8.09 29.18 -1.57
N LEU A 236 8.69 28.00 -1.77
CA LEU A 236 7.98 26.73 -1.80
C LEU A 236 7.51 26.27 -0.42
N TYR A 237 8.34 26.42 0.62
CA TYR A 237 7.91 26.16 2.00
C TYR A 237 6.75 27.06 2.40
N THR A 238 6.82 28.34 2.06
CA THR A 238 5.76 29.32 2.32
C THR A 238 4.45 28.91 1.65
N LYS A 239 4.48 28.50 0.38
CA LYS A 239 3.30 27.98 -0.32
C LYS A 239 2.75 26.69 0.31
N GLY A 240 3.64 25.79 0.73
CA GLY A 240 3.25 24.57 1.45
C GLY A 240 2.52 24.88 2.76
N ILE A 241 3.01 25.86 3.53
CA ILE A 241 2.40 26.30 4.79
C ILE A 241 1.03 26.94 4.55
N PHE A 242 0.91 27.86 3.58
CA PHE A 242 -0.39 28.47 3.27
C PHE A 242 -1.45 27.45 2.85
N ALA A 243 -1.05 26.43 2.07
CA ALA A 243 -1.92 25.32 1.71
C ALA A 243 -2.29 24.40 2.90
N THR A 244 -1.63 24.51 4.05
CA THR A 244 -2.07 23.83 5.30
C THR A 244 -2.91 24.72 6.20
N GLN A 245 -2.71 26.04 6.13
CA GLN A 245 -3.41 27.03 6.97
C GLN A 245 -4.77 27.45 6.40
N GLY A 246 -5.00 27.36 5.09
CA GLY A 246 -6.31 27.61 4.46
C GLY A 246 -7.46 26.74 5.03
N LEU A 247 -7.13 25.60 5.63
CA LEU A 247 -8.09 24.74 6.36
C LEU A 247 -8.53 25.31 7.73
N ASN A 248 -7.75 26.19 8.37
CA ASN A 248 -8.10 26.79 9.66
C ASN A 248 -8.98 28.05 9.53
N LEU A 249 -9.13 28.61 8.33
CA LEU A 249 -9.96 29.80 8.08
C LEU A 249 -11.35 29.46 7.51
N GLY A 250 -11.65 28.19 7.24
CA GLY A 250 -12.97 27.72 6.80
C GLY A 250 -13.85 27.11 7.90
N LEU A 251 -13.45 27.25 9.17
CA LEU A 251 -14.16 26.74 10.36
C LEU A 251 -14.41 27.83 11.44
N LEU A 252 -14.36 29.09 11.05
CA LEU A 252 -14.86 30.24 11.82
C LEU A 252 -15.97 30.93 11.03
#